data_AF-A0A8H5E781-F1
#
_entry.id   AF-A0A8H5E781-F1
#
_cell.length_a   1.000
_cell.length_b   1.000
_cell.length_c   1.000
_cell.angle_alpha   90.00
_cell.angle_beta   90.00
_cell.angle_gamma   90.00
#
_symmetry.space_group_name_H-M   'P 1'
#
loop_
_entity.id
_entity.type
_entity.pdbx_description
1 polymer ?
#
loop_
_entity_poly.entity_id
_entity_poly.type
_entity_poly.pdbx_seq_one_letter_code
_entity_poly.pdbx_strand_id
1 'polypeptide(L)'
;MFPGTFNHLRAVRPWNEWVVVDGLAMNDRRLVAYVPEIVGDKPLRVEVLTMDHRSVQDSVATTCHIRGLNAFILGDTGHRHPLTYGFGSNTSTHDAYNLDWEVAFVTEGLAGRSLLGTFNAERQSIGPTLVSESNTQLLANSDIWESVGLTAATPEQGET
;
A
#
# COMPACT_ATOMS: atom_id res chain seq x y z
N MET A 1 4.90 7.04 17.04
CA MET A 1 5.04 6.79 15.59
C MET A 1 4.90 5.28 15.39
N PHE A 2 4.17 4.83 14.37
CA PHE A 2 4.04 3.41 14.08
C PHE A 2 5.41 2.85 13.64
N PRO A 3 5.91 1.75 14.22
CA PRO A 3 7.22 1.19 13.87
C PRO A 3 7.30 0.86 12.37
N GLY A 4 8.34 1.35 11.69
CA GLY A 4 8.54 1.14 10.24
C GLY A 4 7.88 2.19 9.33
N THR A 5 6.98 3.04 9.85
CA THR A 5 6.38 4.13 9.07
C THR A 5 7.08 5.45 9.39
N PHE A 6 7.89 5.93 8.45
CA PHE A 6 8.52 7.25 8.53
C PHE A 6 7.87 8.22 7.54
N ASN A 7 7.99 9.50 7.86
CA ASN A 7 7.45 10.58 7.03
C ASN A 7 8.07 10.55 5.64
N HIS A 8 7.26 10.28 4.62
CA HIS A 8 7.71 10.34 3.24
C HIS A 8 6.97 11.42 2.48
N LEU A 9 7.73 12.23 1.75
CA LEU A 9 7.24 13.30 0.89
C LEU A 9 7.37 12.88 -0.57
N ARG A 10 6.26 12.91 -1.33
CA ARG A 10 6.26 12.58 -2.76
C ARG A 10 5.60 13.69 -3.56
N ALA A 11 6.24 14.10 -4.66
CA ALA A 11 5.66 15.07 -5.57
C ALA A 11 4.46 14.46 -6.32
N VAL A 12 3.34 15.17 -6.34
CA VAL A 12 2.16 14.86 -7.16
C VAL A 12 2.23 15.67 -8.46
N ARG A 13 2.43 16.99 -8.34
CA ARG A 13 2.74 17.88 -9.46
C ARG A 13 4.03 18.63 -9.12
N PRO A 14 5.16 18.26 -9.73
CA PRO A 14 6.39 19.00 -9.54
C PRO A 14 6.21 20.43 -10.05
N TRP A 15 6.51 21.49 -9.29
CA TRP A 15 7.13 21.53 -7.95
C TRP A 15 6.19 22.03 -6.85
N ASN A 16 4.88 22.10 -7.11
CA ASN A 16 3.91 22.83 -6.30
C ASN A 16 2.93 21.94 -5.51
N GLU A 17 2.71 20.68 -5.90
CA GLU A 17 1.82 19.76 -5.18
C GLU A 17 2.56 18.52 -4.70
N TRP A 18 2.39 18.22 -3.41
CA TRP A 18 3.10 17.16 -2.71
C TRP A 18 2.13 16.40 -1.81
N VAL A 19 2.41 15.12 -1.57
CA VAL A 19 1.75 14.30 -0.55
C VAL A 19 2.75 13.95 0.53
N VAL A 20 2.32 14.09 1.78
CA VAL A 20 3.03 13.64 2.97
C VAL A 20 2.28 12.42 3.51
N VAL A 21 3.01 11.34 3.76
CA VAL A 21 2.48 10.18 4.49
C VAL A 21 3.16 10.15 5.85
N ASP A 22 2.36 10.14 6.92
CA ASP A 22 2.81 10.13 8.32
C ASP A 22 1.97 9.11 9.11
N GLY A 23 2.51 8.64 10.24
CA GLY A 23 1.81 7.85 11.25
C GLY A 23 1.17 8.66 12.39
N LEU A 24 1.18 10.00 12.34
CA LEU A 24 0.48 10.87 13.29
C LEU A 24 -1.05 10.81 13.14
N ALA A 25 -1.76 11.09 14.24
CA ALA A 25 -3.22 11.14 14.23
C ALA A 25 -3.73 12.35 13.44
N MET A 26 -4.87 12.21 12.74
CA MET A 26 -5.42 13.23 11.82
C MET A 26 -5.65 14.62 12.44
N ASN A 27 -5.89 14.70 13.76
CA ASN A 27 -6.14 15.96 14.46
C ASN A 27 -4.86 16.56 15.09
N ASP A 28 -3.70 15.98 14.83
CA ASP A 28 -2.45 16.45 15.40
C ASP A 28 -2.03 17.77 14.75
N ARG A 29 -2.04 18.85 15.53
CA ARG A 29 -1.69 20.20 15.06
C ARG A 29 -0.24 20.28 14.55
N ARG A 30 0.60 19.28 14.86
CA ARG A 30 1.99 19.20 14.41
C ARG A 30 2.13 18.73 12.96
N LEU A 31 1.12 18.08 12.37
CA LEU A 31 1.16 17.52 11.01
C LEU A 31 1.63 18.54 9.95
N VAL A 32 1.09 19.76 10.00
CA VAL A 32 1.48 20.84 9.07
C VAL A 32 2.81 21.49 9.47
N ALA A 33 3.10 21.54 10.77
CA ALA A 33 4.31 22.16 11.31
C ALA A 33 5.59 21.37 10.98
N TYR A 34 5.48 20.04 10.79
CA TYR A 34 6.62 19.20 10.40
C TYR A 34 7.03 19.34 8.94
N VAL A 35 6.14 19.79 8.04
CA VAL A 35 6.45 19.86 6.60
C VAL A 35 7.68 20.73 6.31
N PRO A 36 7.81 21.96 6.84
CA PRO A 36 9.04 22.75 6.67
C PRO A 36 10.29 22.12 7.28
N GLU A 37 10.15 21.31 8.34
CA GLU A 37 11.28 20.62 8.97
C GLU A 37 11.77 19.45 8.09
N ILE A 38 10.85 18.69 7.50
CA ILE A 38 11.16 17.61 6.55
C ILE A 38 11.85 18.16 5.30
N VAL A 39 11.39 19.30 4.79
CA VAL A 39 11.96 19.94 3.59
C VAL A 39 13.32 20.59 3.89
N GLY A 40 13.54 21.07 5.11
CA GLY A 40 14.80 21.68 5.53
C GLY A 40 15.03 23.11 5.02
N ASP A 41 14.04 23.74 4.39
CA ASP A 41 14.11 25.10 3.86
C ASP A 41 13.02 25.99 4.49
N LYS A 42 13.41 27.19 4.94
CA LYS A 42 12.52 28.18 5.56
C LYS A 42 12.83 29.58 5.00
N PRO A 43 11.80 30.37 4.62
CA PRO A 43 10.36 30.13 4.85
C PRO A 43 9.66 29.34 3.73
N LEU A 44 8.90 28.29 4.09
CA LEU A 44 8.05 27.52 3.18
C LEU A 44 6.56 27.83 3.42
N ARG A 45 5.84 28.31 2.40
CA ARG A 45 4.38 28.47 2.46
C ARG A 45 3.72 27.13 2.12
N VAL A 46 3.03 26.54 3.08
CA VAL A 46 2.29 25.28 2.91
C VAL A 46 0.80 25.55 2.92
N GLU A 47 0.10 24.99 1.95
CA GLU A 47 -1.37 24.99 1.85
C GLU A 47 -1.85 23.54 1.84
N VAL A 48 -2.73 23.18 2.78
CA VAL A 48 -3.27 21.81 2.88
C VAL A 48 -4.45 21.69 1.92
N LEU A 49 -4.29 20.87 0.88
CA LEU A 49 -5.35 20.62 -0.10
C LEU A 49 -6.37 19.58 0.39
N THR A 50 -5.88 18.47 0.96
CA THR A 50 -6.70 17.39 1.53
C THR A 50 -5.94 16.67 2.62
N MET A 51 -6.66 15.99 3.51
CA MET A 51 -6.09 15.13 4.53
C MET A 51 -6.98 13.90 4.72
N ASP A 52 -6.38 12.72 4.59
CA ASP A 52 -7.07 11.45 4.64
C ASP A 52 -6.39 10.48 5.61
N HIS A 53 -7.19 9.67 6.31
CA HIS A 53 -6.71 8.60 7.16
C HIS A 53 -6.87 7.25 6.47
N ARG A 54 -5.85 6.40 6.58
CA ARG A 54 -5.86 5.02 6.08
C ARG A 54 -5.41 4.06 7.17
N SER A 55 -6.25 3.08 7.47
CA SER A 55 -5.86 1.94 8.30
C SER A 55 -5.05 0.95 7.49
N VAL A 56 -3.91 0.54 8.04
CA VAL A 56 -3.14 -0.59 7.52
C VAL A 56 -3.93 -1.87 7.79
N GLN A 57 -4.08 -2.70 6.77
CA GLN A 57 -4.74 -4.01 6.87
C GLN A 57 -3.78 -5.09 6.38
N ASP A 58 -3.97 -6.29 6.91
CA ASP A 58 -3.27 -7.52 6.51
C ASP A 58 -4.34 -8.59 6.33
N SER A 59 -4.76 -8.79 5.08
CA SER A 59 -5.76 -9.80 4.77
C SER A 59 -5.65 -10.27 3.34
N VAL A 60 -5.90 -11.56 3.12
CA VAL A 60 -5.91 -12.17 1.80
C VAL A 60 -7.10 -13.12 1.66
N ALA A 61 -7.71 -13.11 0.48
CA ALA A 61 -8.75 -14.07 0.12
C ALA A 61 -8.14 -15.45 -0.06
N THR A 62 -8.73 -16.45 0.59
CA THR A 62 -8.34 -17.86 0.44
C THR A 62 -8.78 -18.45 -0.91
N THR A 63 -9.75 -17.82 -1.56
CA THR A 63 -10.29 -18.21 -2.86
C THR A 63 -10.66 -16.95 -3.64
N CYS A 64 -10.23 -16.86 -4.89
CA CYS A 64 -10.54 -15.77 -5.81
C CYS A 64 -11.68 -16.13 -6.77
N HIS A 65 -11.92 -17.41 -7.02
CA HIS A 65 -13.04 -17.90 -7.84
C HIS A 65 -13.42 -19.34 -7.48
N ILE A 66 -14.72 -19.64 -7.49
CA ILE A 66 -15.26 -20.99 -7.30
C ILE A 66 -15.87 -21.45 -8.62
N ARG A 67 -15.38 -22.58 -9.13
CA ARG A 67 -15.85 -23.18 -10.38
C ARG A 67 -17.37 -23.34 -10.36
N GLY A 68 -18.03 -22.83 -11.40
CA GLY A 68 -19.48 -22.87 -11.57
C GLY A 68 -20.19 -21.56 -11.22
N LEU A 69 -19.61 -20.73 -10.36
CA LEU A 69 -20.12 -19.39 -10.07
C LEU A 69 -19.66 -18.36 -11.11
N ASN A 70 -20.41 -17.28 -11.29
CA ASN A 70 -20.00 -16.12 -12.08
C ASN A 70 -19.57 -14.99 -11.14
N ALA A 71 -18.64 -15.29 -10.25
CA ALA A 71 -18.13 -14.36 -9.25
C ALA A 71 -16.61 -14.49 -9.15
N PHE A 72 -15.93 -13.35 -9.11
CA PHE A 72 -14.48 -13.23 -9.10
C PHE A 72 -14.06 -12.16 -8.09
N ILE A 73 -12.97 -12.41 -7.37
CA ILE A 73 -12.39 -11.50 -6.39
C ILE A 73 -11.00 -11.10 -6.89
N LEU A 74 -10.76 -9.80 -7.01
CA LEU A 74 -9.51 -9.21 -7.47
C LEU A 74 -9.22 -7.88 -6.76
N GLY A 75 -7.98 -7.42 -6.83
CA GLY A 75 -7.53 -6.17 -6.23
C GLY A 75 -7.73 -6.10 -4.71
N ASP A 76 -8.02 -4.90 -4.19
CA ASP A 76 -8.21 -4.64 -2.74
C ASP A 76 -9.31 -5.49 -2.07
N THR A 77 -10.20 -6.12 -2.85
CA THR A 77 -11.18 -7.08 -2.32
C THR A 77 -10.53 -8.43 -1.98
N GLY A 78 -9.50 -8.82 -2.73
CA GLY A 78 -8.77 -10.09 -2.59
C GLY A 78 -7.49 -10.00 -1.79
N HIS A 79 -6.85 -8.84 -1.72
CA HIS A 79 -5.61 -8.65 -0.99
C HIS A 79 -5.57 -7.25 -0.39
N ARG A 80 -5.20 -7.14 0.90
CA ARG A 80 -5.04 -5.86 1.60
C ARG A 80 -3.76 -5.92 2.40
N HIS A 81 -2.95 -4.90 2.22
CA HIS A 81 -1.59 -4.85 2.73
C HIS A 81 -1.16 -3.38 2.92
N PRO A 82 -0.02 -3.12 3.58
CA PRO A 82 0.53 -1.77 3.64
C PRO A 82 0.90 -1.22 2.25
N LEU A 83 0.97 0.11 2.11
CA LEU A 83 1.26 0.80 0.84
C LEU A 83 2.73 0.66 0.36
N THR A 84 3.54 -0.13 1.06
CA THR A 84 4.98 -0.29 0.81
C THR A 84 5.22 -0.71 -0.65
N TYR A 85 6.17 -0.03 -1.29
CA TYR A 85 6.63 -0.28 -2.67
C TYR A 85 5.57 -0.21 -3.78
N GLY A 86 4.34 0.21 -3.48
CA GLY A 86 3.32 0.48 -4.49
C GLY A 86 2.81 -0.76 -5.22
N PHE A 87 2.90 -1.96 -4.62
CA PHE A 87 2.51 -3.19 -5.28
C PHE A 87 1.01 -3.32 -5.54
N GLY A 88 0.15 -2.74 -4.69
CA GLY A 88 -1.31 -3.00 -4.72
C GLY A 88 -1.98 -2.64 -6.04
N SER A 89 -1.72 -1.44 -6.57
CA SER A 89 -2.31 -0.99 -7.84
C SER A 89 -1.79 -1.80 -9.03
N ASN A 90 -0.52 -2.18 -9.01
CA ASN A 90 0.09 -2.99 -10.08
C ASN A 90 -0.52 -4.40 -10.09
N THR A 91 -0.62 -5.03 -8.92
CA THR A 91 -1.22 -6.36 -8.80
C THR A 91 -2.69 -6.35 -9.17
N SER A 92 -3.46 -5.33 -8.72
CA SER A 92 -4.87 -5.18 -9.07
C SER A 92 -5.08 -5.07 -10.59
N THR A 93 -4.21 -4.33 -11.27
CA THR A 93 -4.23 -4.21 -12.73
C THR A 93 -3.92 -5.54 -13.41
N HIS A 94 -2.95 -6.30 -12.88
CA HIS A 94 -2.61 -7.62 -13.39
C HIS A 94 -3.72 -8.66 -13.15
N ASP A 95 -4.44 -8.55 -12.03
CA ASP A 95 -5.60 -9.40 -11.76
C ASP A 95 -6.69 -9.18 -12.82
N ALA A 96 -7.03 -7.92 -13.10
CA ALA A 96 -8.01 -7.59 -14.14
C ALA A 96 -7.54 -8.05 -15.52
N TYR A 97 -6.28 -7.75 -15.88
CA TYR A 97 -5.73 -8.14 -17.17
C TYR A 97 -5.72 -9.65 -17.39
N ASN A 98 -5.47 -10.45 -16.35
CA ASN A 98 -5.54 -11.91 -16.43
C ASN A 98 -6.96 -12.40 -16.68
N LEU A 99 -7.97 -11.80 -16.05
CA LEU A 99 -9.37 -12.22 -16.16
C LEU A 99 -10.05 -11.74 -17.46
N ASP A 100 -9.74 -10.53 -17.91
CA ASP A 100 -10.49 -9.84 -18.97
C ASP A 100 -10.58 -10.66 -20.27
N TRP A 101 -9.46 -11.20 -20.74
CA TRP A 101 -9.41 -11.97 -21.98
C TRP A 101 -10.09 -13.35 -21.84
N GLU A 102 -9.99 -13.98 -20.67
CA GLU A 102 -10.65 -15.26 -20.39
C GLU A 102 -12.18 -15.09 -20.45
N VAL A 103 -12.68 -14.01 -19.83
CA VAL A 103 -14.09 -13.64 -19.87
C VAL A 103 -14.54 -13.40 -21.30
N ALA A 104 -13.79 -12.59 -22.07
CA ALA A 104 -14.12 -12.29 -23.46
C ALA A 104 -14.21 -13.58 -24.32
N PHE A 105 -13.25 -14.49 -24.19
CA PHE A 105 -13.24 -15.73 -24.97
C PHE A 105 -14.40 -16.66 -24.60
N VAL A 106 -14.77 -16.71 -23.32
CA VAL A 106 -15.91 -17.53 -22.87
C VAL A 106 -17.24 -16.92 -23.30
N THR A 107 -17.40 -15.59 -23.23
CA THR A 107 -18.65 -14.92 -23.64
C THR A 107 -18.86 -14.95 -25.16
N GLU A 108 -17.79 -14.92 -25.94
CA GLU A 108 -17.83 -15.06 -27.41
C GLU A 108 -17.95 -16.52 -27.89
N GLY A 109 -17.91 -17.50 -26.97
CA GLY A 109 -17.98 -18.92 -27.32
C GLY A 109 -16.70 -19.49 -27.95
N LEU A 110 -15.59 -18.77 -27.85
CA LEU A 110 -14.26 -19.18 -28.35
C LEU A 110 -13.57 -20.14 -27.37
N ALA A 111 -13.97 -20.16 -26.11
CA ALA A 111 -13.45 -21.07 -25.08
C ALA A 111 -14.57 -21.60 -24.16
N GLY A 112 -14.33 -22.77 -23.55
CA GLY A 112 -15.25 -23.34 -22.56
C GLY A 112 -15.14 -22.65 -21.19
N ARG A 113 -16.22 -22.71 -20.39
CA ARG A 113 -16.25 -22.13 -19.02
C ARG A 113 -15.17 -22.65 -18.08
N SER A 114 -14.54 -23.79 -18.40
CA SER A 114 -13.39 -24.29 -17.64
C SER A 114 -12.19 -23.35 -17.68
N LEU A 115 -12.07 -22.50 -18.71
CA LEU A 115 -11.04 -21.47 -18.80
C LEU A 115 -11.12 -20.55 -17.59
N LEU A 116 -12.28 -20.00 -17.23
CA LEU A 116 -12.45 -19.14 -16.05
C LEU A 116 -12.03 -19.78 -14.72
N GLY A 117 -11.87 -21.12 -14.69
CA GLY A 117 -11.34 -21.83 -13.53
C GLY A 117 -9.83 -21.63 -13.29
N THR A 118 -9.07 -21.18 -14.30
CA THR A 118 -7.63 -20.92 -14.19
C THR A 118 -7.35 -19.70 -13.32
N PHE A 119 -8.21 -18.68 -13.38
CA PHE A 119 -8.08 -17.45 -12.59
C PHE A 119 -7.75 -17.69 -11.12
N ASN A 120 -8.47 -18.60 -10.44
CA ASN A 120 -8.16 -18.91 -9.04
C ASN A 120 -6.78 -19.56 -8.88
N ALA A 121 -6.42 -20.50 -9.75
CA ALA A 121 -5.15 -21.21 -9.68
C ALA A 121 -3.96 -20.29 -9.94
N GLU A 122 -4.12 -19.30 -10.81
CA GLU A 122 -3.06 -18.38 -11.22
C GLU A 122 -2.93 -17.17 -10.28
N ARG A 123 -4.05 -16.63 -9.78
CA ARG A 123 -4.06 -15.36 -9.05
C ARG A 123 -4.12 -15.50 -7.53
N GLN A 124 -4.70 -16.57 -6.99
CA GLN A 124 -4.89 -16.69 -5.54
C GLN A 124 -3.56 -16.73 -4.79
N SER A 125 -2.54 -17.41 -5.31
CA SER A 125 -1.23 -17.54 -4.66
C SER A 125 -0.40 -16.24 -4.66
N ILE A 126 -0.75 -15.26 -5.51
CA ILE A 126 -0.06 -13.97 -5.59
C ILE A 126 -0.42 -13.10 -4.37
N GLY A 127 -1.66 -13.19 -3.89
CA GLY A 127 -2.14 -12.41 -2.75
C GLY A 127 -1.30 -12.61 -1.48
N PRO A 128 -1.07 -13.86 -1.01
CA PRO A 128 -0.26 -14.10 0.19
C PRO A 128 1.18 -13.60 0.05
N THR A 129 1.80 -13.80 -1.12
CA THR A 129 3.14 -13.29 -1.39
C THR A 129 3.18 -11.76 -1.32
N LEU A 130 2.24 -11.10 -2.00
CA LEU A 130 2.11 -9.64 -2.00
C LEU A 130 1.97 -9.08 -0.57
N VAL A 131 1.07 -9.66 0.23
CA VAL A 131 0.80 -9.22 1.59
C VAL A 131 2.01 -9.44 2.49
N SER A 132 2.66 -10.62 2.40
CA SER A 132 3.88 -10.92 3.15
C SER A 132 5.00 -9.95 2.81
N GLU A 133 5.30 -9.77 1.52
CA GLU A 133 6.38 -8.90 1.05
C GLU A 133 6.17 -7.44 1.46
N SER A 134 4.93 -6.94 1.36
CA SER A 134 4.58 -5.58 1.77
C SER A 134 4.81 -5.35 3.27
N ASN A 135 4.46 -6.34 4.11
CA ASN A 135 4.69 -6.28 5.55
C ASN A 135 6.18 -6.39 5.90
N THR A 136 6.90 -7.34 5.31
CA THR A 136 8.35 -7.48 5.50
C THR A 136 9.07 -6.18 5.17
N GLN A 137 8.71 -5.53 4.07
CA GLN A 137 9.33 -4.28 3.64
C GLN A 137 8.98 -3.09 4.54
N LEU A 138 7.76 -3.07 5.11
CA LEU A 138 7.40 -2.05 6.09
C LEU A 138 8.32 -2.11 7.31
N LEU A 139 8.62 -3.33 7.77
CA LEU A 139 9.51 -3.56 8.91
C LEU A 139 10.98 -3.38 8.55
N ALA A 140 11.45 -3.84 7.39
CA ALA A 140 12.86 -3.71 6.99
C ALA A 140 13.37 -2.26 6.99
N ASN A 141 12.47 -1.28 6.79
CA ASN A 141 12.84 0.13 6.91
C ASN A 141 13.27 0.50 8.34
N SER A 142 12.76 -0.12 9.41
CA SER A 142 13.17 0.20 10.79
C SER A 142 14.64 -0.09 11.03
N ASP A 143 15.18 -1.17 10.46
CA ASP A 143 16.56 -1.60 10.65
C ASP A 143 17.54 -0.55 10.11
N ILE A 144 17.20 0.09 8.98
CA ILE A 144 17.98 1.19 8.41
C ILE A 144 18.06 2.34 9.43
N TRP A 145 16.93 2.71 10.03
CA TRP A 145 16.85 3.84 10.96
C TRP A 145 17.52 3.57 12.30
N GLU A 146 17.40 2.35 12.81
CA GLU A 146 18.16 1.88 13.97
C GLU A 146 19.67 1.96 13.72
N SER A 147 20.13 1.52 12.55
CA SER A 147 21.55 1.53 12.21
C SER A 147 22.18 2.93 12.17
N VAL A 148 21.38 3.96 11.86
CA VAL A 148 21.82 5.37 11.84
C VAL A 148 21.48 6.13 13.13
N GLY A 149 21.00 5.42 14.16
CA GLY A 149 20.73 5.98 15.49
C GLY A 149 19.51 6.89 15.57
N LEU A 150 18.63 6.88 14.56
CA LEU A 150 17.44 7.73 14.52
C LEU A 150 16.31 7.27 15.45
N THR A 151 16.41 6.05 15.99
CA THR A 151 15.50 5.47 16.97
C THR A 151 16.11 5.39 18.38
N ALA A 152 17.37 5.81 18.54
CA ALA A 152 18.02 5.82 19.84
C ALA A 152 17.33 6.85 20.75
N ALA A 153 17.12 6.50 22.03
CA ALA A 153 16.62 7.45 23.00
C ALA A 153 17.57 8.64 23.08
N THR A 154 17.05 9.86 22.94
CA THR A 154 17.86 11.06 23.18
C THR A 154 18.26 11.11 24.65
N PRO A 155 19.40 11.73 25.03
CA PRO A 155 19.79 11.87 26.44
C PRO A 155 18.71 12.50 27.34
N GLU A 156 17.84 13.32 26.75
CA GLU A 156 16.67 13.95 27.39
C GLU A 156 15.48 13.00 27.62
N GLN A 157 15.50 11.82 27.00
CA GLN A 157 14.51 10.74 27.15
C GLN A 157 15.00 9.61 28.08
N GLY A 158 16.15 9.80 28.74
CA GLY A 158 16.69 8.82 29.70
C GLY A 158 16.00 8.85 31.07
N GLU A 159 15.85 7.65 31.63
CA GLU A 159 15.50 7.30 33.03
C GLU A 159 14.01 7.07 33.35
N THR A 160 13.59 5.80 33.20
CA THR A 160 13.20 4.94 34.34
C THR A 160 13.69 3.52 34.11
#